data_AF-A0A8F5J8Q9-F1
#
_entry.id   AF-A0A8F5J8Q9-F1
#
_cell.length_a   1.000
_cell.length_b   1.000
_cell.length_c   1.000
_cell.angle_alpha   90.00
_cell.angle_beta   90.00
_cell.angle_gamma   90.00
#
_symmetry.space_group_name_H-M   'P 1'
#
loop_
_entity.id
_entity.type
_entity.pdbx_description
1 polymer ?
#
loop_
_entity_poly.entity_id
_entity_poly.type
_entity_poly.pdbx_seq_one_letter_code
_entity_poly.pdbx_strand_id
1 'polypeptide(L)'
;MEAKIEFIRGLKESILPDVRLTKSRDGSTGTATFCFKNPNILNKSTAKEGEITGMYLIDEEGVLETRDVNARFTNGKPEKIEAIYIMKSPESWNRFMRFMERYSHINGLVFTKANY
;
A
#
# COMPACT_ATOMS: atom_id res chain seq x y z
N MET A 1 4.28 -14.90 9.92
CA MET A 1 2.96 -14.24 9.67
C MET A 1 2.92 -13.83 8.22
N GLU A 2 1.81 -14.01 7.51
CA GLU A 2 1.71 -13.66 6.08
C GLU A 2 1.72 -12.13 5.88
N ALA A 3 2.50 -11.65 4.90
CA ALA A 3 2.51 -10.23 4.55
C ALA A 3 1.19 -9.85 3.86
N LYS A 4 0.48 -8.88 4.42
CA LYS A 4 -0.83 -8.44 3.92
C LYS A 4 -1.01 -6.93 4.03
N ILE A 5 -1.93 -6.41 3.23
CA ILE A 5 -2.33 -5.01 3.25
C ILE A 5 -3.78 -4.93 3.70
N GLU A 6 -4.06 -4.00 4.61
CA GLU A 6 -5.39 -3.74 5.16
C GLU A 6 -5.68 -2.25 5.10
N PHE A 7 -6.90 -1.87 4.70
CA PHE A 7 -7.40 -0.48 4.81
C PHE A 7 -8.28 -0.27 6.04
N ILE A 8 -8.91 -1.36 6.48
CA ILE A 8 -9.69 -1.46 7.70
C ILE A 8 -9.04 -2.57 8.52
N ARG A 9 -8.71 -2.30 9.79
CA ARG A 9 -8.01 -3.28 10.64
C ARG A 9 -8.82 -4.58 10.73
N GLY A 10 -8.20 -5.70 10.38
CA GLY A 10 -8.83 -7.02 10.35
C GLY A 10 -9.42 -7.42 8.99
N LEU A 11 -9.48 -6.51 8.02
CA LEU A 11 -9.98 -6.78 6.67
C LEU A 11 -8.83 -6.77 5.66
N LYS A 12 -8.42 -7.97 5.23
CA LYS A 12 -7.38 -8.18 4.21
C LYS A 12 -7.89 -7.73 2.84
N GLU A 13 -7.16 -6.82 2.20
CA GLU A 13 -7.40 -6.50 0.79
C GLU A 13 -6.90 -7.65 -0.10
N SER A 14 -7.75 -8.09 -1.04
CA SER A 14 -7.41 -9.19 -1.96
C SER A 14 -6.88 -8.67 -3.30
N ILE A 15 -7.17 -7.42 -3.64
CA ILE A 15 -6.69 -6.78 -4.87
C ILE A 15 -5.24 -6.36 -4.68
N LEU A 16 -4.40 -6.75 -5.65
CA LEU A 16 -2.99 -6.39 -5.67
C LEU A 16 -2.81 -4.95 -6.15
N PRO A 17 -1.96 -4.14 -5.47
CA PRO A 17 -1.66 -2.78 -5.90
C PRO A 17 -0.58 -2.71 -6.97
N ASP A 18 -0.67 -1.68 -7.82
CA ASP A 18 0.46 -1.14 -8.54
C ASP A 18 1.32 -0.32 -7.56
N VAL A 19 2.55 -0.75 -7.30
CA VAL A 19 3.46 -0.07 -6.36
C VAL A 19 4.53 0.71 -7.11
N ARG A 20 4.58 2.01 -6.89
CA ARG A 20 5.63 2.90 -7.40
C ARG A 20 6.50 3.38 -6.26
N LEU A 21 7.80 3.14 -6.38
CA LEU A 21 8.79 3.59 -5.41
C LEU A 21 9.61 4.74 -6.00
N THR A 22 9.66 5.86 -5.30
CA THR A 22 10.52 7.00 -5.63
C THR A 22 11.44 7.30 -4.44
N LYS A 23 12.61 7.86 -4.75
CA LYS A 23 13.58 8.30 -3.75
C LYS A 23 13.96 9.73 -4.07
N SER A 24 14.10 10.56 -3.04
CA SER A 24 14.61 11.92 -3.20
C SER A 24 16.04 11.90 -3.74
N ARG A 25 16.45 12.97 -4.43
CA ARG A 25 17.79 13.06 -5.05
C ARG A 25 18.93 12.97 -4.04
N ASP A 26 18.71 13.50 -2.84
CA ASP A 26 19.63 13.44 -1.69
C ASP A 26 19.57 12.10 -0.95
N GLY A 27 18.64 11.22 -1.31
CA GLY A 27 18.46 9.89 -0.74
C GLY A 27 17.92 9.87 0.70
N SER A 28 17.55 11.02 1.26
CA SER A 28 17.06 11.17 2.63
C SER A 28 15.65 10.62 2.83
N THR A 29 14.81 10.74 1.79
CA THR A 29 13.39 10.41 1.86
C THR A 29 12.99 9.47 0.74
N GLY A 30 12.26 8.43 1.09
CA GLY A 30 11.61 7.53 0.15
C GLY A 30 10.10 7.73 0.12
N THR A 31 9.47 7.49 -1.01
CA THR A 31 8.01 7.49 -1.13
C THR A 31 7.56 6.25 -1.88
N ALA A 32 6.69 5.48 -1.25
CA ALA A 32 5.99 4.37 -1.89
C ALA A 32 4.55 4.77 -2.13
N THR A 33 4.16 4.82 -3.40
CA THR A 33 2.78 5.08 -3.83
C THR A 33 2.15 3.76 -4.22
N PHE A 34 1.02 3.43 -3.61
CA PHE A 34 0.23 2.25 -3.89
C PHE A 34 -1.03 2.67 -4.62
N CYS A 35 -1.30 2.06 -5.77
CA CYS A 35 -2.52 2.28 -6.53
C CYS A 35 -3.30 0.98 -6.67
N PHE A 36 -4.46 0.90 -6.02
CA PHE A 36 -5.36 -0.22 -6.12
C PHE A 36 -6.44 0.12 -7.14
N LYS A 37 -6.58 -0.70 -8.18
CA LYS A 37 -7.65 -0.56 -9.19
C LYS A 37 -8.83 -1.43 -8.79
N ASN A 38 -10.00 -0.81 -8.63
CA ASN A 38 -11.23 -1.45 -8.16
C ASN A 38 -11.02 -2.31 -6.89
N PRO A 39 -10.44 -1.76 -5.79
CA PRO A 39 -10.26 -2.52 -4.56
C PRO A 39 -11.60 -2.96 -3.96
N ASN A 40 -11.60 -4.11 -3.27
CA ASN A 40 -12.82 -4.70 -2.73
C ASN A 40 -13.47 -3.83 -1.66
N ILE A 41 -12.70 -2.97 -1.00
CA ILE A 41 -13.23 -2.05 0.01
C ILE A 41 -14.14 -0.97 -0.58
N LEU A 42 -14.09 -0.70 -1.90
CA LEU A 42 -14.99 0.26 -2.56
C LEU A 42 -16.38 -0.35 -2.85
N ASN A 43 -16.53 -1.68 -2.71
CA ASN A 43 -17.83 -2.30 -2.86
C ASN A 43 -18.75 -1.84 -1.73
N LYS A 44 -20.00 -1.49 -2.08
CA LYS A 44 -21.01 -0.98 -1.13
C LYS A 44 -21.24 -1.91 0.08
N SER A 45 -20.95 -3.19 -0.06
CA SER A 45 -21.05 -4.17 1.03
C SER A 45 -20.03 -3.93 2.15
N THR A 46 -18.83 -3.45 1.81
CA THR A 46 -17.72 -3.22 2.74
C THR A 46 -17.86 -1.90 3.51
N ALA A 47 -18.71 -0.99 3.05
CA ALA A 47 -19.03 0.25 3.77
C ALA A 47 -19.66 0.00 5.16
N LYS A 48 -20.17 -1.22 5.41
CA LYS A 48 -20.65 -1.65 6.73
C LYS A 48 -19.54 -2.12 7.67
N GLU A 49 -18.38 -2.49 7.13
CA GLU A 49 -17.27 -3.09 7.87
C GLU A 49 -16.41 -2.03 8.56
N GLY A 50 -16.44 -0.78 8.08
CA GLY A 50 -15.76 0.34 8.73
C GLY A 50 -15.36 1.45 7.76
N GLU A 51 -14.83 2.54 8.32
CA GLU A 51 -14.26 3.65 7.57
C GLU A 51 -12.78 3.40 7.25
N ILE A 52 -12.34 3.85 6.08
CA ILE A 52 -10.93 3.81 5.69
C ILE A 52 -10.20 4.88 6.50
N THR A 53 -9.48 4.46 7.53
CA THR A 53 -8.71 5.36 8.42
C THR A 53 -7.24 5.46 8.03
N GLY A 54 -6.77 4.54 7.20
CA GLY A 54 -5.39 4.48 6.74
C GLY A 54 -5.13 3.21 5.93
N MET A 55 -3.86 2.98 5.62
CA MET A 55 -3.36 1.75 5.02
C MET A 55 -2.34 1.13 5.99
N TYR A 56 -2.50 -0.16 6.26
CA TYR A 56 -1.67 -0.94 7.16
C TYR A 56 -0.96 -2.05 6.37
N LEU A 57 0.37 -2.03 6.40
CA LEU A 57 1.26 -3.04 5.84
C LEU A 57 1.70 -3.95 6.99
N ILE A 58 1.18 -5.17 7.06
CA ILE A 58 1.37 -6.08 8.19
C ILE A 58 2.23 -7.24 7.73
N ASP A 59 3.31 -7.53 8.44
CA ASP A 59 4.10 -8.75 8.28
C ASP A 59 4.59 -9.26 9.64
N GLU A 60 5.51 -10.24 9.63
CA GLU A 60 6.08 -10.80 10.86
C GLU A 60 6.97 -9.85 11.67
N GLU A 61 7.47 -8.76 11.07
CA GLU A 61 8.29 -7.76 11.76
C GLU A 61 7.44 -6.67 12.43
N GLY A 62 6.15 -6.60 12.12
CA GLY A 62 5.22 -5.62 12.69
C GLY A 62 4.34 -4.95 11.64
N VAL A 63 3.91 -3.73 11.95
CA VAL A 63 2.95 -2.97 11.15
C VAL A 63 3.56 -1.64 10.71
N LEU A 64 3.51 -1.36 9.40
CA LEU A 64 3.78 -0.03 8.85
C LEU A 64 2.43 0.60 8.49
N GLU A 65 2.14 1.79 9.01
CA GLU A 65 0.88 2.46 8.73
C GLU A 65 1.08 3.80 8.02
N THR A 66 0.11 4.18 7.19
CA THR A 66 -0.03 5.53 6.67
C THR A 66 -1.48 5.98 6.74
N ARG A 67 -1.69 7.28 6.96
CA ARG A 67 -3.00 7.92 6.92
C ARG A 67 -3.26 8.62 5.59
N ASP A 68 -2.25 8.70 4.73
CA ASP A 68 -2.37 9.34 3.41
C ASP A 68 -2.98 8.33 2.43
N VAL A 69 -4.32 8.26 2.46
CA VAL A 69 -5.13 7.37 1.62
C VAL A 69 -6.23 8.19 0.97
N ASN A 70 -6.28 8.16 -0.36
CA ASN A 70 -7.18 8.96 -1.16
C ASN A 70 -7.96 8.06 -2.13
N ALA A 71 -9.28 8.25 -2.19
CA ALA A 71 -10.12 7.63 -3.21
C ALA A 71 -10.12 8.47 -4.50
N ARG A 72 -9.87 7.82 -5.63
CA ARG A 72 -9.96 8.42 -6.97
C ARG A 72 -11.31 8.06 -7.57
N PHE A 73 -12.02 9.10 -8.02
CA PHE A 73 -13.31 8.98 -8.67
C PHE A 73 -13.17 9.27 -10.16
N THR A 74 -13.79 8.43 -10.99
CA THR A 74 -13.94 8.66 -12.43
C THR A 74 -15.44 8.66 -12.72
N ASN A 75 -15.93 9.73 -13.36
CA ASN A 75 -17.36 9.90 -13.68
C ASN A 75 -18.29 9.71 -12.47
N GLY A 76 -17.89 10.19 -11.29
CA GLY A 76 -18.68 10.12 -10.06
C GLY A 76 -18.71 8.74 -9.37
N LYS A 77 -17.99 7.74 -9.89
CA LYS A 77 -17.84 6.42 -9.26
C LYS A 77 -16.43 6.27 -8.70
N PRO A 78 -16.27 5.73 -7.48
CA PRO A 78 -14.94 5.45 -6.95
C PRO A 78 -14.35 4.27 -7.73
N GLU A 79 -13.19 4.48 -8.36
CA GLU A 79 -12.53 3.45 -9.18
C GLU A 79 -11.20 2.99 -8.61
N LYS A 80 -10.47 3.88 -7.93
CA LYS A 80 -9.13 3.55 -7.43
C LYS A 80 -8.91 4.09 -6.05
N ILE A 81 -7.97 3.47 -5.34
CA ILE A 81 -7.43 4.02 -4.10
C ILE A 81 -5.95 4.21 -4.26
N GLU A 82 -5.50 5.39 -3.89
CA GLU A 82 -4.11 5.78 -3.88
C GLU A 82 -3.68 5.98 -2.43
N ALA A 83 -2.67 5.24 -1.99
CA ALA A 83 -2.10 5.39 -0.67
C ALA A 83 -0.61 5.74 -0.78
N ILE A 84 -0.15 6.65 0.08
CA ILE A 84 1.23 7.14 0.06
C ILE A 84 1.90 6.81 1.39
N TYR A 85 3.01 6.07 1.33
CA TYR A 85 3.84 5.77 2.48
C TYR A 85 5.17 6.51 2.35
N ILE A 86 5.44 7.42 3.30
CA ILE A 86 6.65 8.26 3.32
C ILE A 86 7.66 7.66 4.29
N MET A 87 8.85 7.35 3.78
CA MET A 87 9.99 6.84 4.54
C MET A 87 10.97 7.97 4.79
N LYS A 88 11.15 8.38 6.05
CA LYS A 88 12.01 9.52 6.42
C LYS A 88 13.42 9.11 6.84
N SER A 89 13.74 7.82 6.85
CA SER A 89 15.06 7.31 7.21
C SER A 89 15.46 6.09 6.36
N PRO A 90 16.77 5.81 6.24
CA PRO A 90 17.26 4.60 5.59
C PRO A 90 16.77 3.32 6.25
N GLU A 91 16.55 3.34 7.57
CA GLU A 91 16.02 2.20 8.32
C GLU A 91 14.57 1.89 7.94
N SER A 92 13.72 2.92 7.83
CA SER A 92 12.34 2.77 7.35
C SER A 92 12.30 2.24 5.91
N TRP A 93 13.25 2.69 5.08
CA TRP A 93 13.41 2.17 3.72
C TRP A 93 13.74 0.67 3.71
N ASN A 94 14.75 0.25 4.47
CA ASN A 94 15.14 -1.15 4.56
C ASN A 94 13.99 -2.01 5.10
N ARG A 95 13.28 -1.52 6.14
CA ARG A 95 12.10 -2.19 6.70
C ARG A 95 10.97 -2.34 5.69
N PHE A 96 10.73 -1.32 4.88
CA PHE A 96 9.75 -1.34 3.79
C PHE A 96 10.14 -2.33 2.69
N MET A 97 11.40 -2.35 2.29
CA MET A 97 11.90 -3.29 1.28
C MET A 97 11.71 -4.75 1.72
N ARG A 98 11.98 -5.07 3.00
CA ARG A 98 11.70 -6.41 3.57
C ARG A 98 10.23 -6.77 3.51
N PHE A 99 9.34 -5.82 3.82
CA PHE A 99 7.89 -6.04 3.67
C PHE A 99 7.53 -6.35 2.21
N MET A 100 8.00 -5.53 1.26
CA MET A 100 7.70 -5.69 -0.16
C MET A 100 8.24 -7.00 -0.73
N GLU A 101 9.42 -7.44 -0.29
CA GLU A 101 10.01 -8.73 -0.68
C GLU A 101 9.10 -9.89 -0.25
N ARG A 102 8.65 -9.92 1.01
CA ARG A 102 7.70 -10.94 1.49
C ARG A 102 6.38 -10.86 0.76
N TYR A 103 5.80 -9.66 0.65
CA TYR A 103 4.51 -9.44 0.02
C TYR A 103 4.52 -9.86 -1.44
N SER A 104 5.59 -9.54 -2.17
CA SER A 104 5.76 -9.94 -3.57
C SER A 104 5.95 -11.44 -3.74
N HIS A 105 6.73 -12.09 -2.87
CA HIS A 105 6.93 -13.54 -2.89
C HIS A 105 5.62 -14.32 -2.70
N ILE A 106 4.73 -13.84 -1.83
CA ILE A 106 3.43 -14.47 -1.56
C ILE A 106 2.44 -14.24 -2.71
N ASN A 107 2.40 -13.02 -3.25
CA ASN A 107 1.38 -12.61 -4.21
C ASN A 107 1.83 -12.68 -5.69
N GLY A 108 3.05 -13.15 -5.95
CA GLY A 108 3.61 -13.25 -7.31
C GLY A 108 3.81 -11.89 -8.00
N LEU A 109 4.04 -10.82 -7.22
CA LEU A 109 4.28 -9.49 -7.80
C LEU A 109 5.66 -9.42 -8.43
N VAL A 110 5.74 -8.94 -9.67
CA VAL A 110 7.00 -8.73 -10.37
C VAL A 110 7.51 -7.32 -10.07
N PHE A 111 8.63 -7.22 -9.36
CA PHE A 111 9.29 -5.94 -9.14
C PHE A 111 9.95 -5.46 -10.43
N THR A 112 9.35 -4.46 -11.08
CA THR A 112 9.98 -3.79 -12.22
C THR A 112 10.70 -2.54 -11.72
N LYS A 113 12.03 -2.61 -11.61
CA LYS A 113 12.84 -1.42 -11.32
C LYS A 113 12.75 -0.48 -12.52
N ALA A 114 12.19 0.71 -12.34
CA ALA A 114 12.26 1.75 -13.35
C ALA A 114 13.74 2.17 -13.50
N ASN A 115 14.35 1.81 -14.63
CA ASN A 115 15.65 2.34 -15.02
C ASN A 115 15.44 3.82 -15.40
N TYR A 116 15.98 4.71 -14.58
CA TYR A 116 16.18 6.12 -14.95
C TYR A 116 17.67 6.34 -15.16
#